data_AF-A0A2E5K113-F1
#
_entry.id   AF-A0A2E5K113-F1
#
_cell.length_a   1.000
_cell.length_b   1.000
_cell.length_c   1.000
_cell.angle_alpha   90.00
_cell.angle_beta   90.00
_cell.angle_gamma   90.00
#
_symmetry.space_group_name_H-M   'P 1'
#
loop_
_entity.id
_entity.type
_entity.pdbx_description
1 polymer ?
#
loop_
_entity_poly.entity_id
_entity_poly.type
_entity_poly.pdbx_seq_one_letter_code
_entity_poly.pdbx_strand_id
1 'polypeptide(L)'
;MRTVAGESEIINVGSQIASCNIRFGTWKWGKLSYRSGVGFLISRDGDLYPMDAGLTATNPCASLVLGRHYTTPVKIAEDSMACLYSLGHKSEQSQVSVETRMWWIAGWQLILHRYISHQQSLLRHGSYALSVNPSDVSENKSESYVSVFSAGQGIALQNLGGFASVTNHDRLADSEGPREHIQGDYHVLRLLNKQVKRENGYLACMSWAGKEQSESVAWEVDSLSKGRWELSHHTLGSWLIEDETLPEMR
;
A
#
# COMPACT_ATOMS: atom_id res chain seq x y z
N MET A 1 1.54 15.22 -8.28
CA MET A 1 2.45 14.43 -9.11
C MET A 1 3.86 14.88 -8.76
N ARG A 2 4.79 13.94 -8.60
CA ARG A 2 6.20 14.24 -8.29
C ARG A 2 7.14 13.42 -9.17
N THR A 3 8.41 13.82 -9.21
CA THR A 3 9.46 13.08 -9.90
C THR A 3 10.32 12.32 -8.89
N VAL A 4 10.57 11.03 -9.13
CA VAL A 4 11.37 10.16 -8.27
C VAL A 4 12.34 9.39 -9.15
N ALA A 5 13.64 9.64 -9.03
CA ALA A 5 14.67 8.98 -9.85
C ALA A 5 14.38 9.02 -11.37
N GLY A 6 13.84 10.14 -11.87
CA GLY A 6 13.45 10.32 -13.27
C GLY A 6 12.08 9.73 -13.66
N GLU A 7 11.37 9.10 -12.73
CA GLU A 7 10.04 8.53 -12.94
C GLU A 7 8.95 9.45 -12.41
N SER A 8 7.76 9.35 -13.01
CA SER A 8 6.59 10.09 -12.53
C SER A 8 5.84 9.26 -11.50
N GLU A 9 5.60 9.86 -10.33
CA GLU A 9 4.75 9.30 -9.29
C GLU A 9 3.47 10.14 -9.14
N ILE A 10 2.32 9.47 -9.29
CA ILE A 10 1.00 10.04 -9.12
C ILE A 10 0.47 9.63 -7.75
N ILE A 11 0.31 10.62 -6.88
CA ILE A 11 -0.30 10.45 -5.56
C ILE A 11 -1.79 10.75 -5.66
N ASN A 12 -2.64 9.81 -5.24
CA ASN A 12 -4.08 9.93 -5.38
C ASN A 12 -4.77 10.25 -4.05
N VAL A 13 -4.97 11.55 -3.83
CA VAL A 13 -5.66 12.12 -2.65
C VAL A 13 -7.12 12.47 -2.96
N GLY A 14 -7.54 12.43 -4.24
CA GLY A 14 -8.75 13.09 -4.76
C GLY A 14 -9.97 12.19 -4.99
N SER A 15 -11.10 12.86 -5.26
CA SER A 15 -12.48 12.42 -4.99
C SER A 15 -13.26 11.74 -6.14
N GLN A 16 -14.30 11.04 -5.70
CA GLN A 16 -15.26 10.10 -6.29
C GLN A 16 -16.10 10.54 -7.53
N ILE A 17 -16.65 9.54 -8.27
CA ILE A 17 -18.01 9.61 -8.88
C ILE A 17 -18.91 8.39 -8.51
N ALA A 18 -18.40 7.27 -7.95
CA ALA A 18 -19.25 6.11 -7.60
C ALA A 18 -19.42 5.88 -6.09
N SER A 19 -20.67 5.84 -5.63
CA SER A 19 -21.12 5.65 -4.24
C SER A 19 -20.92 4.23 -3.67
N CYS A 20 -20.40 3.31 -4.47
CA CYS A 20 -20.34 1.88 -4.17
C CYS A 20 -19.17 1.19 -4.90
N ASN A 21 -18.74 0.04 -4.36
CA ASN A 21 -17.69 -0.80 -4.94
C ASN A 21 -18.24 -1.65 -6.13
N ILE A 22 -18.89 -1.05 -7.13
CA ILE A 22 -19.53 -1.75 -8.28
C ILE A 22 -18.61 -1.95 -9.50
N ARG A 23 -19.01 -2.81 -10.44
CA ARG A 23 -18.26 -3.13 -11.67
C ARG A 23 -17.73 -1.93 -12.49
N PHE A 24 -18.43 -0.80 -12.49
CA PHE A 24 -18.10 0.36 -13.33
C PHE A 24 -17.59 1.55 -12.50
N GLY A 25 -16.46 2.14 -12.89
CA GLY A 25 -16.00 3.44 -12.38
C GLY A 25 -14.48 3.64 -12.40
N THR A 26 -14.07 4.91 -12.48
CA THR A 26 -12.66 5.36 -12.43
C THR A 26 -11.95 5.01 -11.11
N TRP A 27 -12.71 4.70 -10.05
CA TRP A 27 -12.19 4.41 -8.73
C TRP A 27 -11.46 3.06 -8.62
N LYS A 28 -11.70 2.07 -9.51
CA LYS A 28 -10.89 0.82 -9.57
C LYS A 28 -9.44 1.04 -10.03
N TRP A 29 -9.15 2.25 -10.51
CA TRP A 29 -7.79 2.74 -10.78
C TRP A 29 -7.29 3.68 -9.67
N GLY A 30 -8.04 3.83 -8.58
CA GLY A 30 -7.82 4.75 -7.47
C GLY A 30 -6.76 4.27 -6.47
N LYS A 31 -5.59 3.85 -6.98
CA LYS A 31 -4.45 3.43 -6.16
C LYS A 31 -3.98 4.60 -5.31
N LEU A 32 -3.52 4.31 -4.08
CA LEU A 32 -2.97 5.33 -3.19
C LEU A 32 -1.82 6.12 -3.85
N SER A 33 -0.94 5.39 -4.53
CA SER A 33 0.17 5.89 -5.32
C SER A 33 0.37 5.01 -6.55
N TYR A 34 0.87 5.61 -7.63
CA TYR A 34 1.29 4.92 -8.84
C TYR A 34 2.63 5.49 -9.32
N ARG A 35 3.56 4.61 -9.68
CA ARG A 35 4.84 4.99 -10.29
C ARG A 35 4.99 4.42 -11.69
N SER A 36 5.30 5.29 -12.65
CA SER A 36 5.31 4.94 -14.07
C SER A 36 6.29 3.82 -14.44
N GLY A 37 7.46 3.77 -13.78
CA GLY A 37 8.48 2.77 -14.06
C GLY A 37 8.24 1.38 -13.47
N VAL A 38 7.25 1.25 -12.57
CA VAL A 38 6.98 -0.01 -11.86
C VAL A 38 5.76 -0.73 -12.44
N GLY A 39 4.76 0.04 -12.87
CA GLY A 39 3.48 -0.50 -13.32
C GLY A 39 2.51 -0.74 -12.18
N PHE A 40 1.60 -1.68 -12.39
CA PHE A 40 0.57 -2.06 -11.43
C PHE A 40 -0.25 -3.28 -11.91
N LEU A 41 -1.04 -3.84 -10.98
CA LEU A 41 -2.06 -4.84 -11.29
C LEU A 41 -3.36 -4.24 -11.82
N ILE A 42 -3.91 -4.94 -12.81
CA ILE A 42 -5.24 -4.76 -13.37
C ILE A 42 -6.12 -5.89 -12.85
N SER A 43 -7.22 -5.55 -12.19
CA SER A 43 -8.19 -6.57 -11.77
C SER A 43 -8.89 -7.21 -12.98
N ARG A 44 -8.97 -8.54 -12.99
CA ARG A 44 -9.66 -9.30 -14.06
C ARG A 44 -11.16 -9.36 -13.86
N ASP A 45 -11.55 -9.55 -12.61
CA ASP A 45 -12.94 -9.44 -12.21
C ASP A 45 -13.21 -7.96 -11.95
N GLY A 46 -14.05 -7.40 -12.80
CA GLY A 46 -14.46 -6.01 -12.71
C GLY A 46 -15.12 -5.68 -11.37
N ASP A 47 -15.46 -6.63 -10.50
CA ASP A 47 -15.92 -6.40 -9.14
C ASP A 47 -14.79 -6.38 -8.08
N LEU A 48 -13.65 -7.05 -8.33
CA LEU A 48 -12.51 -7.06 -7.40
C LEU A 48 -11.64 -5.81 -7.52
N TYR A 49 -11.15 -5.33 -6.38
CA TYR A 49 -10.14 -4.29 -6.32
C TYR A 49 -8.73 -4.89 -6.43
N PRO A 50 -7.79 -4.27 -7.17
CA PRO A 50 -6.43 -4.79 -7.27
C PRO A 50 -5.70 -4.65 -5.92
N MET A 51 -4.90 -5.65 -5.57
CA MET A 51 -4.27 -5.78 -4.24
C MET A 51 -3.14 -4.76 -3.98
N ASP A 52 -2.55 -4.18 -5.03
CA ASP A 52 -1.50 -3.16 -5.00
C ASP A 52 -2.07 -1.71 -4.93
N ALA A 53 -3.36 -1.55 -4.65
CA ALA A 53 -4.00 -0.23 -4.64
C ALA A 53 -3.85 0.55 -3.33
N GLY A 54 -3.01 0.09 -2.41
CA GLY A 54 -2.89 0.58 -1.03
C GLY A 54 -3.63 -0.34 -0.06
N LEU A 55 -4.49 0.23 0.79
CA LEU A 55 -5.27 -0.55 1.77
C LEU A 55 -6.57 -1.09 1.16
N THR A 56 -6.79 -2.40 1.27
CA THR A 56 -8.01 -3.11 0.87
C THR A 56 -8.63 -3.85 2.06
N ALA A 57 -9.90 -4.23 1.93
CA ALA A 57 -10.60 -5.04 2.93
C ALA A 57 -11.32 -6.23 2.29
N THR A 58 -11.39 -7.35 3.02
CA THR A 58 -12.26 -8.48 2.70
C THR A 58 -13.11 -8.82 3.92
N ASN A 59 -14.42 -9.01 3.74
CA ASN A 59 -15.29 -9.54 4.78
C ASN A 59 -15.13 -11.07 4.83
N PRO A 60 -14.99 -11.73 6.00
CA PRO A 60 -14.89 -13.20 6.08
C PRO A 60 -16.03 -13.96 5.39
N CYS A 61 -17.21 -13.37 5.28
CA CYS A 61 -18.38 -13.98 4.64
C CYS A 61 -18.47 -13.69 3.14
N ALA A 62 -17.58 -12.86 2.57
CA ALA A 62 -17.58 -12.49 1.16
C ALA A 62 -16.19 -12.72 0.55
N SER A 63 -16.14 -13.17 -0.70
CA SER A 63 -14.88 -13.28 -1.45
C SER A 63 -14.40 -11.95 -2.04
N LEU A 64 -15.19 -10.88 -1.89
CA LEU A 64 -14.95 -9.62 -2.56
C LEU A 64 -13.81 -8.82 -1.90
N VAL A 65 -12.86 -8.38 -2.71
CA VAL A 65 -11.79 -7.45 -2.30
C VAL A 65 -12.30 -6.03 -2.51
N LEU A 66 -12.43 -5.29 -1.42
CA LEU A 66 -12.99 -3.95 -1.37
C LEU A 66 -11.89 -2.90 -1.34
N GLY A 67 -12.07 -1.86 -2.16
CA GLY A 67 -11.18 -0.72 -2.24
C GLY A 67 -11.76 0.56 -1.65
N ARG A 68 -11.00 1.65 -1.83
CA ARG A 68 -11.39 2.98 -1.35
C ARG A 68 -12.61 3.48 -2.12
N HIS A 69 -13.61 3.97 -1.38
CA HIS A 69 -14.71 4.76 -1.92
C HIS A 69 -15.06 5.90 -0.94
N TYR A 70 -15.76 6.93 -1.41
CA TYR A 70 -15.99 8.18 -0.67
C TYR A 70 -14.71 8.87 -0.20
N THR A 71 -13.68 8.87 -1.05
CA THR A 71 -12.40 9.50 -0.72
C THR A 71 -12.49 11.02 -0.68
N THR A 72 -12.10 11.60 0.44
CA THR A 72 -12.07 13.04 0.71
C THR A 72 -10.65 13.45 1.10
N PRO A 73 -10.00 14.38 0.38
CA PRO A 73 -8.70 14.90 0.78
C PRO A 73 -8.81 15.70 2.09
N VAL A 74 -7.84 15.52 2.98
CA VAL A 74 -7.71 16.25 4.25
C VAL A 74 -6.46 17.14 4.25
N LYS A 75 -5.36 16.67 3.62
CA LYS A 75 -4.08 17.40 3.52
C LYS A 75 -3.46 17.09 2.16
N ILE A 76 -2.89 18.10 1.52
CA ILE A 76 -2.00 17.96 0.36
C ILE A 76 -0.88 18.96 0.55
N ALA A 77 0.35 18.46 0.67
CA ALA A 77 1.57 19.23 0.82
C ALA A 77 2.65 18.70 -0.14
N GLU A 78 3.83 19.33 -0.12
CA GLU A 78 4.96 18.97 -1.00
C GLU A 78 5.53 17.58 -0.71
N ASP A 79 5.51 17.18 0.56
CA ASP A 79 6.13 15.97 1.10
C ASP A 79 5.13 14.99 1.72
N SER A 80 3.84 15.37 1.76
CA SER A 80 2.83 14.62 2.49
C SER A 80 1.41 14.82 1.97
N MET A 81 0.54 13.87 2.29
CA MET A 81 -0.89 13.94 2.02
C MET A 81 -1.71 13.21 3.08
N ALA A 82 -3.00 13.52 3.14
CA ALA A 82 -3.96 12.80 3.95
C ALA A 82 -5.32 12.71 3.25
N CYS A 83 -6.01 11.58 3.39
CA CYS A 83 -7.37 11.42 2.91
C CYS A 83 -8.21 10.51 3.82
N LEU A 84 -9.52 10.75 3.83
CA LEU A 84 -10.53 9.93 4.50
C LEU A 84 -11.28 9.13 3.44
N TYR A 85 -11.55 7.86 3.69
CA TYR A 85 -12.38 7.03 2.82
C TYR A 85 -13.01 5.87 3.60
N SER A 86 -13.88 5.15 2.91
CA SER A 86 -14.44 3.91 3.40
C SER A 86 -13.89 2.73 2.61
N LEU A 87 -13.83 1.56 3.23
CA LEU A 87 -13.68 0.25 2.59
C LEU A 87 -14.95 -0.53 2.89
N GLY A 88 -15.76 -0.86 1.89
CA GLY A 88 -17.09 -1.37 2.18
C GLY A 88 -18.08 -1.36 1.03
N HIS A 89 -19.25 -1.96 1.29
CA HIS A 89 -20.43 -1.84 0.46
C HIS A 89 -21.63 -1.50 1.34
N LYS A 90 -22.37 -0.46 0.98
CA LYS A 90 -23.57 -0.04 1.72
C LYS A 90 -24.64 -1.14 1.71
N SER A 91 -24.77 -1.88 0.62
CA SER A 91 -25.73 -2.99 0.49
C SER A 91 -25.45 -4.13 1.45
N GLU A 92 -24.18 -4.39 1.77
CA GLU A 92 -23.76 -5.42 2.71
C GLU A 92 -23.72 -4.93 4.16
N GLN A 93 -24.06 -3.65 4.40
CA GLN A 93 -23.91 -2.98 5.70
C GLN A 93 -22.50 -3.17 6.30
N SER A 94 -21.51 -3.29 5.41
CA SER A 94 -20.14 -3.66 5.70
C SER A 94 -19.25 -2.47 5.38
N GLN A 95 -18.63 -1.88 6.41
CA GLN A 95 -17.84 -0.67 6.26
C GLN A 95 -16.71 -0.58 7.30
N VAL A 96 -15.51 -0.28 6.82
CA VAL A 96 -14.36 0.17 7.62
C VAL A 96 -14.07 1.60 7.23
N SER A 97 -14.11 2.52 8.19
CA SER A 97 -13.73 3.92 7.97
C SER A 97 -12.23 4.06 8.13
N VAL A 98 -11.57 4.74 7.19
CA VAL A 98 -10.11 4.86 7.16
C VAL A 98 -9.70 6.31 6.94
N GLU A 99 -8.75 6.77 7.75
CA GLU A 99 -7.92 7.92 7.46
C GLU A 99 -6.53 7.42 7.07
N THR A 100 -6.06 7.76 5.88
CA THR A 100 -4.70 7.47 5.44
C THR A 100 -3.90 8.75 5.39
N ARG A 101 -2.73 8.73 6.01
CA ARG A 101 -1.71 9.75 5.91
C ARG A 101 -0.47 9.14 5.28
N MET A 102 0.19 9.91 4.45
CA MET A 102 1.40 9.46 3.78
C MET A 102 2.41 10.59 3.70
N TRP A 103 3.66 10.26 3.98
CA TRP A 103 4.82 11.12 3.80
C TRP A 103 5.80 10.42 2.86
N TRP A 104 6.67 11.16 2.20
CA TRP A 104 7.63 10.56 1.28
C TRP A 104 9.01 11.20 1.33
N ILE A 105 10.02 10.36 1.10
CA ILE A 105 11.41 10.76 0.89
C ILE A 105 12.02 9.82 -0.16
N ALA A 106 12.65 10.37 -1.19
CA ALA A 106 13.18 9.60 -2.32
C ALA A 106 12.13 8.58 -2.85
N GLY A 107 12.54 7.32 -3.02
CA GLY A 107 11.67 6.21 -3.44
C GLY A 107 10.68 5.69 -2.39
N TRP A 108 10.80 6.13 -1.12
CA TRP A 108 10.01 5.64 0.00
C TRP A 108 8.74 6.44 0.25
N GLN A 109 7.73 5.73 0.73
CA GLN A 109 6.48 6.25 1.26
C GLN A 109 6.26 5.67 2.66
N LEU A 110 6.18 6.54 3.66
CA LEU A 110 5.67 6.20 4.98
C LEU A 110 4.16 6.33 4.94
N ILE A 111 3.43 5.27 5.29
CA ILE A 111 1.97 5.21 5.18
C ILE A 111 1.38 4.81 6.53
N LEU A 112 0.50 5.67 7.05
CA LEU A 112 -0.24 5.45 8.29
C LEU A 112 -1.73 5.36 7.98
N HIS A 113 -2.36 4.27 8.39
CA HIS A 113 -3.81 4.08 8.34
C HIS A 113 -4.38 4.10 9.75
N ARG A 114 -5.28 5.04 10.04
CA ARG A 114 -6.19 4.95 11.20
C ARG A 114 -7.49 4.33 10.74
N TYR A 115 -7.87 3.19 11.31
CA TYR A 115 -9.09 2.48 10.92
C TYR A 115 -10.09 2.41 12.06
N ILE A 116 -11.38 2.37 11.70
CA ILE A 116 -12.50 2.07 12.58
C ILE A 116 -13.32 0.98 11.90
N SER A 117 -13.38 -0.20 12.52
CA SER A 117 -14.17 -1.34 12.04
C SER A 117 -15.26 -1.69 13.04
N HIS A 118 -16.48 -1.89 12.55
CA HIS A 118 -17.61 -2.34 13.38
C HIS A 118 -17.94 -3.82 13.22
N GLN A 119 -17.11 -4.54 12.45
CA GLN A 119 -17.34 -5.93 12.03
C GLN A 119 -16.02 -6.64 11.80
N GLN A 120 -16.06 -7.95 11.58
CA GLN A 120 -14.86 -8.69 11.21
C GLN A 120 -14.45 -8.36 9.78
N SER A 121 -13.16 -8.08 9.56
CA SER A 121 -12.60 -7.80 8.24
C SER A 121 -11.12 -8.19 8.20
N LEU A 122 -10.62 -8.54 7.03
CA LEU A 122 -9.20 -8.72 6.76
C LEU A 122 -8.71 -7.50 5.98
N LEU A 123 -7.87 -6.70 6.61
CA LEU A 123 -7.24 -5.53 6.01
C LEU A 123 -5.90 -5.94 5.39
N ARG A 124 -5.64 -5.47 4.17
CA ARG A 124 -4.37 -5.73 3.46
C ARG A 124 -3.79 -4.46 2.88
N HIS A 125 -2.49 -4.24 3.08
CA HIS A 125 -1.75 -3.21 2.38
C HIS A 125 -0.78 -3.85 1.38
N GLY A 126 -0.95 -3.57 0.09
CA GLY A 126 -0.03 -4.03 -0.95
C GLY A 126 1.14 -3.09 -1.16
N SER A 127 2.33 -3.65 -1.39
CA SER A 127 3.43 -2.91 -2.00
C SER A 127 3.06 -2.47 -3.43
N TYR A 128 3.98 -1.79 -4.10
CA TYR A 128 3.97 -1.78 -5.56
C TYR A 128 4.03 -3.22 -6.09
N ALA A 129 3.29 -3.50 -7.17
CA ALA A 129 3.44 -4.75 -7.90
C ALA A 129 4.59 -4.60 -8.90
N LEU A 130 5.59 -5.46 -8.80
CA LEU A 130 6.77 -5.42 -9.66
C LEU A 130 6.59 -6.42 -10.79
N SER A 131 6.72 -5.97 -12.04
CA SER A 131 6.88 -6.85 -13.20
C SER A 131 8.21 -7.57 -13.10
N VAL A 132 8.24 -8.89 -13.29
CA VAL A 132 9.47 -9.67 -13.16
C VAL A 132 9.73 -10.61 -14.32
N ASN A 133 10.98 -11.01 -14.48
CA ASN A 133 11.32 -12.27 -15.13
C ASN A 133 11.51 -13.34 -14.03
N PRO A 134 10.73 -14.44 -14.01
CA PRO A 134 10.82 -15.44 -12.95
C PRO A 134 12.24 -15.99 -12.71
N SER A 135 13.11 -15.98 -13.73
CA SER A 135 14.48 -16.50 -13.61
C SER A 135 15.47 -15.56 -12.92
N ASP A 136 15.13 -14.29 -12.71
CA ASP A 136 16.06 -13.28 -12.16
C ASP A 136 15.57 -12.62 -10.86
N VAL A 137 14.51 -13.17 -10.26
CA VAL A 137 13.95 -12.65 -9.00
C VAL A 137 14.92 -12.91 -7.84
N SER A 138 15.28 -11.84 -7.14
CA SER A 138 15.98 -11.91 -5.87
C SER A 138 15.12 -11.33 -4.76
N GLU A 139 15.03 -12.03 -3.63
CA GLU A 139 14.26 -11.62 -2.47
C GLU A 139 15.16 -11.57 -1.23
N ASN A 140 15.03 -10.50 -0.45
CA ASN A 140 15.57 -10.40 0.91
C ASN A 140 14.40 -10.18 1.87
N LYS A 141 14.33 -10.99 2.93
CA LYS A 141 13.18 -11.02 3.84
C LYS A 141 13.63 -11.18 5.29
N SER A 142 13.02 -10.39 6.16
CA SER A 142 13.06 -10.52 7.62
C SER A 142 11.62 -10.60 8.16
N GLU A 143 11.46 -10.54 9.48
CA GLU A 143 10.14 -10.62 10.13
C GLU A 143 9.23 -9.45 9.75
N SER A 144 9.78 -8.23 9.71
CA SER A 144 9.02 -7.00 9.47
C SER A 144 9.31 -6.36 8.13
N TYR A 145 10.17 -6.93 7.29
CA TYR A 145 10.59 -6.32 6.03
C TYR A 145 10.75 -7.35 4.92
N VAL A 146 10.41 -6.95 3.70
CA VAL A 146 10.67 -7.73 2.49
C VAL A 146 11.03 -6.78 1.34
N SER A 147 12.05 -7.15 0.56
CA SER A 147 12.38 -6.48 -0.70
C SER A 147 12.59 -7.50 -1.81
N VAL A 148 12.17 -7.12 -3.01
CA VAL A 148 12.30 -7.95 -4.21
C VAL A 148 12.89 -7.12 -5.34
N PHE A 149 13.82 -7.70 -6.10
CA PHE A 149 14.45 -7.09 -7.26
C PHE A 149 14.41 -8.03 -8.47
N SER A 150 14.20 -7.44 -9.64
CA SER A 150 14.26 -8.09 -10.96
C SER A 150 14.62 -7.04 -12.01
N ALA A 151 15.48 -7.39 -12.97
CA ALA A 151 15.87 -6.54 -14.10
C ALA A 151 16.23 -5.06 -13.75
N GLY A 152 16.90 -4.83 -12.61
CA GLY A 152 17.33 -3.48 -12.19
C GLY A 152 16.22 -2.59 -11.61
N GLN A 153 15.05 -3.15 -11.32
CA GLN A 153 13.95 -2.51 -10.60
C GLN A 153 13.65 -3.33 -9.34
N GLY A 154 13.28 -2.65 -8.27
CA GLY A 154 12.90 -3.29 -7.03
C GLY A 154 11.73 -2.63 -6.33
N ILE A 155 11.19 -3.37 -5.38
CA ILE A 155 10.15 -2.97 -4.44
C ILE A 155 10.57 -3.38 -3.03
N ALA A 156 10.13 -2.63 -2.02
CA ALA A 156 10.25 -3.05 -0.63
C ALA A 156 8.98 -2.69 0.15
N LEU A 157 8.73 -3.48 1.20
CA LEU A 157 7.62 -3.32 2.11
C LEU A 157 8.07 -3.62 3.53
N GLN A 158 7.93 -2.64 4.41
CA GLN A 158 8.29 -2.75 5.82
C GLN A 158 7.06 -2.51 6.69
N ASN A 159 6.77 -3.44 7.59
CA ASN A 159 5.81 -3.27 8.67
C ASN A 159 6.45 -2.45 9.79
N LEU A 160 5.88 -1.28 10.10
CA LEU A 160 6.28 -0.50 11.28
C LEU A 160 5.39 -0.78 12.49
N GLY A 161 4.21 -1.36 12.28
CA GLY A 161 3.33 -1.76 13.36
C GLY A 161 1.87 -1.97 12.94
N GLY A 162 1.14 -2.72 13.77
CA GLY A 162 -0.29 -2.96 13.60
C GLY A 162 -0.65 -4.11 12.65
N PHE A 163 0.17 -4.40 11.64
CA PHE A 163 0.02 -5.60 10.81
C PHE A 163 0.55 -6.84 11.51
N ALA A 164 -0.02 -8.00 11.20
CA ALA A 164 0.25 -9.27 11.85
C ALA A 164 1.06 -10.26 11.00
N SER A 165 1.00 -10.15 9.67
CA SER A 165 1.72 -11.07 8.78
C SER A 165 1.98 -10.50 7.39
N VAL A 166 2.97 -11.08 6.71
CA VAL A 166 3.29 -10.82 5.31
C VAL A 166 2.83 -12.00 4.45
N THR A 167 2.11 -11.74 3.37
CA THR A 167 1.74 -12.73 2.35
C THR A 167 2.13 -12.26 0.95
N ASN A 168 2.06 -13.17 -0.02
CA ASN A 168 2.42 -12.89 -1.41
C ASN A 168 1.20 -12.99 -2.32
N HIS A 169 1.21 -12.22 -3.41
CA HIS A 169 0.29 -12.34 -4.53
C HIS A 169 1.14 -12.32 -5.80
N ASP A 170 1.71 -13.48 -6.13
CA ASP A 170 2.70 -13.61 -7.18
C ASP A 170 2.11 -14.38 -8.37
N ARG A 171 2.63 -14.07 -9.56
CA ARG A 171 2.47 -14.89 -10.76
C ARG A 171 3.84 -15.03 -11.40
N LEU A 172 4.46 -16.18 -11.24
CA LEU A 172 5.77 -16.57 -11.74
C LEU A 172 5.70 -17.66 -12.84
N ALA A 173 4.52 -18.24 -13.08
CA ALA A 173 4.31 -19.19 -14.17
C ALA A 173 2.89 -19.09 -14.78
N ASP A 174 2.74 -19.54 -16.02
CA ASP A 174 1.43 -19.54 -16.71
C ASP A 174 0.38 -20.44 -16.03
N SER A 175 0.83 -21.46 -15.31
CA SER A 175 -0.04 -22.34 -14.52
C SER A 175 -0.65 -21.66 -13.29
N GLU A 176 -0.06 -20.57 -12.82
CA GLU A 176 -0.57 -19.79 -11.68
C GLU A 176 -1.71 -18.85 -12.08
N GLY A 177 -2.09 -18.92 -13.35
CA GLY A 177 -3.28 -18.32 -13.90
C GLY A 177 -2.96 -17.21 -14.88
N PRO A 178 -3.92 -16.32 -15.13
CA PRO A 178 -3.84 -15.29 -16.15
C PRO A 178 -2.89 -14.15 -15.78
N ARG A 179 -2.42 -13.43 -16.78
CA ARG A 179 -1.69 -12.16 -16.59
C ARG A 179 -2.57 -11.11 -15.89
N GLU A 180 -1.99 -10.44 -14.90
CA GLU A 180 -2.62 -9.32 -14.16
C GLU A 180 -1.82 -8.02 -14.22
N HIS A 181 -0.51 -8.07 -14.49
CA HIS A 181 0.36 -6.90 -14.47
C HIS A 181 0.34 -6.12 -15.79
N ILE A 182 0.24 -4.79 -15.75
CA ILE A 182 0.11 -3.97 -16.96
C ILE A 182 1.37 -3.92 -17.83
N GLN A 183 2.55 -4.16 -17.25
CA GLN A 183 3.84 -4.04 -17.96
C GLN A 183 4.49 -5.37 -18.34
N GLY A 184 4.00 -6.50 -17.83
CA GLY A 184 4.59 -7.80 -18.13
C GLY A 184 3.68 -8.96 -17.77
N ASP A 185 4.13 -10.16 -18.10
CA ASP A 185 3.35 -11.39 -17.92
C ASP A 185 3.39 -11.85 -16.46
N TYR A 186 4.54 -11.70 -15.80
CA TYR A 186 4.78 -12.17 -14.44
C TYR A 186 4.93 -10.99 -13.49
N HIS A 187 4.57 -11.21 -12.23
CA HIS A 187 4.70 -10.21 -11.20
C HIS A 187 4.95 -10.79 -9.82
N VAL A 188 5.44 -9.94 -8.95
CA VAL A 188 5.50 -10.16 -7.51
C VAL A 188 4.82 -9.00 -6.78
N LEU A 189 4.08 -9.33 -5.73
CA LEU A 189 3.44 -8.36 -4.83
C LEU A 189 3.54 -8.87 -3.40
N ARG A 190 3.93 -7.99 -2.48
CA ARG A 190 3.99 -8.30 -1.05
C ARG A 190 2.83 -7.58 -0.35
N LEU A 191 2.21 -8.27 0.60
CA LEU A 191 1.00 -7.82 1.29
C LEU A 191 1.21 -7.88 2.79
N LEU A 192 0.99 -6.76 3.49
CA LEU A 192 0.84 -6.74 4.94
C LEU A 192 -0.62 -6.99 5.31
N ASN A 193 -0.87 -7.87 6.27
CA ASN A 193 -2.22 -8.31 6.62
C ASN A 193 -2.55 -8.04 8.09
N LYS A 194 -3.81 -7.69 8.36
CA LYS A 194 -4.38 -7.62 9.70
C LYS A 194 -5.81 -8.12 9.70
N GLN A 195 -6.08 -9.14 10.50
CA GLN A 195 -7.45 -9.48 10.86
C GLN A 195 -7.93 -8.49 11.93
N VAL A 196 -9.05 -7.82 11.66
CA VAL A 196 -9.74 -6.94 12.61
C VAL A 196 -11.11 -7.50 12.94
N LYS A 197 -11.58 -7.22 14.16
CA LYS A 197 -12.97 -7.42 14.60
C LYS A 197 -13.63 -6.05 14.75
N ARG A 198 -14.52 -5.89 15.73
CA ARG A 198 -15.08 -4.61 16.13
C ARG A 198 -14.05 -3.85 16.97
N GLU A 199 -13.22 -3.06 16.31
CA GLU A 199 -12.11 -2.34 16.94
C GLU A 199 -11.72 -1.11 16.10
N ASN A 200 -10.95 -0.22 16.72
CA ASN A 200 -10.25 0.87 16.07
C ASN A 200 -8.74 0.69 16.31
N GLY A 201 -7.92 1.20 15.40
CA GLY A 201 -6.48 1.03 15.51
C GLY A 201 -5.70 1.76 14.44
N TYR A 202 -4.39 1.52 14.47
CA TYR A 202 -3.43 2.08 13.53
C TYR A 202 -2.68 0.95 12.84
N LEU A 203 -2.39 1.15 11.56
CA LEU A 203 -1.51 0.31 10.76
C LEU A 203 -0.46 1.22 10.12
N ALA A 204 0.81 0.91 10.29
CA ALA A 204 1.91 1.72 9.79
C ALA A 204 2.86 0.85 8.98
N CYS A 205 3.25 1.34 7.80
CA CYS A 205 4.21 0.66 6.95
C CYS A 205 5.01 1.64 6.10
N MET A 206 6.14 1.16 5.60
CA MET A 206 6.93 1.83 4.58
C MET A 206 6.82 1.03 3.28
N SER A 207 6.60 1.72 2.16
CA SER A 207 6.66 1.10 0.83
C SER A 207 7.66 1.84 -0.05
N TRP A 208 8.51 1.08 -0.71
CA TRP A 208 9.51 1.58 -1.65
C TRP A 208 9.31 0.97 -3.02
N ALA A 209 9.69 1.75 -4.03
CA ALA A 209 10.09 1.21 -5.31
C ALA A 209 11.31 2.00 -5.80
N GLY A 210 12.09 1.45 -6.72
CA GLY A 210 13.22 2.16 -7.30
C GLY A 210 14.19 1.24 -8.00
N LYS A 211 15.31 1.81 -8.44
CA LYS A 211 16.37 1.10 -9.18
C LYS A 211 17.62 0.86 -8.35
N GLU A 212 17.85 1.72 -7.36
CA GLU A 212 19.03 1.67 -6.52
C GLU A 212 18.80 0.72 -5.34
N GLN A 213 19.52 -0.40 -5.31
CA GLN A 213 19.35 -1.44 -4.30
C GLN A 213 19.78 -0.99 -2.91
N SER A 214 20.77 -0.10 -2.81
CA SER A 214 21.18 0.46 -1.52
C SER A 214 20.10 1.33 -0.86
N GLU A 215 19.17 1.90 -1.64
CA GLU A 215 18.03 2.66 -1.12
C GLU A 215 16.89 1.79 -0.61
N SER A 216 16.84 0.51 -0.96
CA SER A 216 15.68 -0.33 -0.64
C SER A 216 15.71 -0.92 0.76
N VAL A 217 16.83 -0.82 1.47
CA VAL A 217 17.04 -1.45 2.79
C VAL A 217 16.03 -0.94 3.80
N ALA A 218 15.67 -1.80 4.77
CA ALA A 218 14.78 -1.44 5.85
C ALA A 218 15.27 -0.18 6.59
N TRP A 219 14.34 0.71 6.92
CA TRP A 219 14.61 1.83 7.81
C TRP A 219 14.71 1.33 9.25
N GLU A 220 15.67 1.85 10.00
CA GLU A 220 15.77 1.65 11.43
C GLU A 220 14.77 2.59 12.13
N VAL A 221 14.08 2.05 13.13
CA VAL A 221 13.08 2.80 13.89
C VAL A 221 13.75 3.34 15.14
N ASP A 222 14.08 4.64 15.13
CA ASP A 222 14.70 5.30 16.28
C ASP A 222 13.63 5.65 17.34
N SER A 223 12.47 6.17 16.90
CA SER A 223 11.34 6.51 17.78
C SER A 223 10.01 6.61 17.03
N LEU A 224 8.94 6.04 17.59
CA LEU A 224 7.55 6.21 17.12
C LEU A 224 6.70 6.88 18.21
N SER A 225 7.13 8.05 18.66
CA SER A 225 6.43 8.80 19.71
C SER A 225 5.22 9.55 19.17
N LYS A 226 4.22 9.78 20.05
CA LYS A 226 3.05 10.57 19.67
C LYS A 226 3.48 11.96 19.15
N GLY A 227 2.99 12.33 17.97
CA GLY A 227 3.28 13.62 17.33
C GLY A 227 4.62 13.70 16.61
N ARG A 228 5.53 12.73 16.79
CA ARG A 228 6.91 12.79 16.29
C ARG A 228 7.50 11.41 16.06
N TRP A 229 7.77 11.06 14.81
CA TRP A 229 8.44 9.82 14.43
C TRP A 229 9.84 10.12 13.86
N GLU A 230 10.80 9.29 14.21
CA GLU A 230 12.19 9.39 13.81
C GLU A 230 12.67 8.02 13.31
N LEU A 231 13.16 8.01 12.08
CA LEU A 231 13.64 6.84 11.37
C LEU A 231 15.04 7.14 10.82
N SER A 232 15.91 6.15 10.77
CA SER A 232 17.25 6.29 10.19
C SER A 232 17.49 5.28 9.07
N HIS A 233 18.22 5.70 8.04
CA HIS A 233 18.59 4.86 6.91
C HIS A 233 20.05 5.10 6.54
N HIS A 234 20.82 4.03 6.46
CA HIS A 234 22.27 4.08 6.21
C HIS A 234 22.66 4.89 4.96
N THR A 235 21.83 4.90 3.91
CA THR A 235 22.08 5.64 2.66
C THR A 235 21.31 6.96 2.57
N LEU A 236 20.13 7.06 3.19
CA LEU A 236 19.21 8.20 3.00
C LEU A 236 19.24 9.18 4.18
N GLY A 237 20.00 8.88 5.23
CA GLY A 237 20.10 9.68 6.44
C GLY A 237 18.91 9.50 7.37
N SER A 238 18.72 10.48 8.26
CA SER A 238 17.61 10.51 9.21
C SER A 238 16.37 11.16 8.61
N TRP A 239 15.21 10.63 8.93
CA TRP A 239 13.91 11.17 8.55
C TRP A 239 13.08 11.44 9.80
N LEU A 240 12.92 12.73 10.09
CA LEU A 240 12.07 13.24 11.16
C LEU A 240 10.71 13.66 10.58
N ILE A 241 9.62 13.11 11.12
CA ILE A 241 8.26 13.52 10.79
C ILE A 241 7.57 14.07 12.04
N GLU A 242 7.09 15.30 11.95
CA GLU A 242 6.31 15.96 13.01
C GLU A 242 4.89 16.23 12.49
N ASP A 243 3.91 15.54 13.07
CA ASP A 243 2.49 15.71 12.74
C ASP A 243 1.66 15.25 13.95
N GLU A 244 0.78 16.12 14.46
CA GLU A 244 0.00 15.89 15.69
C GLU A 244 -0.87 14.62 15.68
N THR A 245 -1.13 14.08 14.49
CA THR A 245 -1.93 12.88 14.29
C THR A 245 -1.14 11.57 14.39
N LEU A 246 0.19 11.65 14.44
CA LEU A 246 1.03 10.48 14.64
C LEU A 246 0.75 9.85 16.02
N PRO A 247 0.35 8.57 16.08
CA PRO A 247 0.15 7.87 17.33
C PRO A 247 1.51 7.48 17.94
N GLU A 248 1.49 7.15 19.23
CA GLU A 248 2.56 6.35 19.81
C GLU A 248 2.42 4.90 19.31
N MET A 249 3.51 4.30 18.81
CA MET A 249 3.55 2.91 18.37
C MET A 249 4.75 2.18 18.98
N ARG A 250 4.64 0.85 19.09
CA ARG A 250 5.67 -0.04 19.62
C ARG A 250 6.18 -0.94 18.51
#